data_AF-A0A128A3U1-F1
#
_entry.id   AF-A0A128A3U1-F1
#
_cell.length_a   1.000
_cell.length_b   1.000
_cell.length_c   1.000
_cell.angle_alpha   90.00
_cell.angle_beta   90.00
_cell.angle_gamma   90.00
#
_symmetry.space_group_name_H-M   'P 1'
#
loop_
_entity.id
_entity.type
_entity.pdbx_description
1 polymer ?
#
loop_
_entity_poly.entity_id
_entity_poly.type
_entity_poly.pdbx_seq_one_letter_code
_entity_poly.pdbx_strand_id
1 'polypeptide(L)' 'MKAMSYKKFRKSNATHYGTIEGKMERAEVIKKLESFLIQKLGEGQDFFDQYKVQEL' A
#
# COMPACT_ATOMS: atom_id res chain seq x y z
N MET A 1 -0.52 5.25 14.19
CA MET A 1 -1.01 5.91 12.97
C MET A 1 -1.86 4.91 12.19
N LYS A 2 -2.98 5.35 11.60
CA LYS A 2 -3.85 4.48 10.79
C LYS A 2 -3.24 4.29 9.40
N ALA A 3 -3.35 3.08 8.84
CA ALA A 3 -3.00 2.84 7.46
C ALA A 3 -3.86 3.69 6.50
N MET A 4 -3.30 4.01 5.34
CA MET A 4 -4.00 4.67 4.26
C MET A 4 -4.97 3.69 3.58
N SER A 5 -6.15 4.14 3.17
CA SER A 5 -7.05 3.31 2.37
C SER A 5 -6.59 3.19 0.90
N TYR A 6 -6.89 2.07 0.24
CA TYR A 6 -6.61 1.88 -1.19
C TYR A 6 -7.17 3.01 -2.08
N LYS A 7 -8.38 3.50 -1.78
CA LYS A 7 -9.01 4.63 -2.51
C LYS A 7 -8.17 5.90 -2.41
N LYS A 8 -7.56 6.15 -1.26
CA LYS A 8 -6.73 7.33 -1.00
C LYS A 8 -5.37 7.19 -1.69
N PHE A 9 -4.78 5.99 -1.70
CA PHE A 9 -3.56 5.67 -2.45
C PHE A 9 -3.72 5.90 -3.96
N ARG A 10 -4.84 5.45 -4.55
CA ARG A 10 -5.13 5.70 -5.96
C ARG A 10 -5.26 7.18 -6.32
N LYS A 11 -5.68 8.02 -5.38
CA LYS A 11 -5.81 9.47 -5.56
C LYS A 11 -4.55 10.26 -5.18
N SER A 12 -3.65 9.64 -4.42
CA SER A 12 -2.42 10.26 -4.00
C SER A 12 -1.45 10.39 -5.17
N ASN A 13 -0.67 11.47 -5.19
CA ASN A 13 0.44 11.69 -6.11
C ASN A 13 1.80 11.49 -5.43
N ALA A 14 1.82 10.93 -4.21
CA ALA A 14 3.07 10.65 -3.51
C ALA A 14 3.91 9.64 -4.29
N THR A 15 5.20 9.94 -4.39
CA THR A 15 6.22 9.08 -5.00
C THR A 15 6.71 8.01 -4.03
N HIS A 16 6.56 8.26 -2.72
CA HIS A 16 7.00 7.37 -1.66
C HIS A 16 5.93 7.19 -0.59
N TYR A 17 5.96 6.03 0.05
CA TYR A 17 5.06 5.66 1.13
C TYR A 17 5.86 5.05 2.28
N GLY A 18 5.43 5.33 3.50
CA GLY A 18 5.90 4.66 4.69
C GLY A 18 5.17 3.33 4.83
N THR A 19 5.90 2.27 5.11
CA THR A 19 5.35 0.94 5.38
C THR A 19 6.03 0.37 6.63
N ILE A 20 5.59 -0.80 7.09
CA ILE A 20 6.29 -1.53 8.16
C ILE A 20 7.74 -1.91 7.79
N GLU A 21 8.07 -2.00 6.50
CA GLU A 21 9.41 -2.29 5.99
C GLU A 21 10.24 -1.00 5.79
N GLY A 22 9.67 0.16 6.09
CA GLY A 22 10.29 1.47 5.88
C GLY A 22 9.72 2.20 4.66
N LYS A 23 10.51 3.15 4.15
CA LYS A 23 10.15 3.99 3.00
C LYS A 23 10.24 3.16 1.71
N MET A 24 9.12 3.07 1.00
CA MET A 24 8.99 2.31 -0.24
C MET A 24 8.53 3.25 -1.37
N GLU A 25 8.99 3.01 -2.58
CA GLU A 25 8.50 3.75 -3.74
C GLU A 25 7.08 3.32 -4.12
N ARG A 26 6.31 4.24 -4.73
CA ARG A 26 4.96 3.94 -5.22
C ARG A 26 4.93 2.69 -6.10
N ALA A 27 5.90 2.55 -7.01
CA ALA A 27 5.98 1.42 -7.92
C ALA A 27 6.13 0.08 -7.19
N GLU A 28 6.93 0.03 -6.13
CA GLU A 28 7.08 -1.16 -5.29
C GLU A 28 5.80 -1.48 -4.53
N VAL A 29 5.13 -0.45 -3.98
CA VAL A 29 3.83 -0.62 -3.30
C VAL A 29 2.79 -1.19 -4.27
N ILE A 30 2.73 -0.70 -5.50
CA ILE A 30 1.84 -1.23 -6.55
C ILE A 30 2.17 -2.70 -6.85
N LYS A 31 3.44 -3.03 -7.08
CA LYS A 31 3.86 -4.40 -7.40
C LYS A 31 3.52 -5.40 -6.29
N LYS A 32 3.73 -5.00 -5.03
CA LYS A 32 3.36 -5.82 -3.87
C LYS A 32 1.85 -5.95 -3.72
N LEU A 33 1.11 -4.86 -3.92
CA LEU A 33 -0.36 -4.87 -3.93
C LEU A 33 -0.90 -5.81 -5.01
N GLU A 34 -0.39 -5.74 -6.24
CA GLU A 34 -0.78 -6.65 -7.33
C GLU A 34 -0.49 -8.11 -6.98
N SER A 35 0.70 -8.39 -6.44
CA SER A 35 1.07 -9.73 -6.00
C SER A 35 0.15 -10.24 -4.89
N PHE A 36 -0.22 -9.38 -3.94
CA PHE A 36 -1.16 -9.68 -2.86
C PHE A 36 -2.56 -10.03 -3.40
N LEU A 37 -3.06 -9.24 -4.36
CA LEU A 37 -4.34 -9.46 -5.01
C LEU A 37 -4.35 -10.77 -5.84
N ILE A 38 -3.25 -11.06 -6.55
CA ILE A 38 -3.11 -12.31 -7.34
C ILE A 38 -3.13 -13.53 -6.44
N GLN A 39 -2.51 -13.47 -5.27
CA GLN A 39 -2.49 -14.57 -4.29
C GLN A 39 -3.86 -14.79 -3.60
N LYS A 40 -4.90 -14.04 -3.95
CA LYS A 40 -6.24 -14.07 -3.32
C LYS A 40 -6.19 -13.92 -1.80
N LEU A 41 -5.20 -13.21 -1.27
CA LEU A 41 -5.02 -13.01 0.17
C LEU A 41 -6.01 -12.01 0.79
N GLY A 42 -6.89 -11.38 -0.01
CA GLY A 42 -7.92 -10.47 0.49
C GLY A 42 -8.34 -9.42 -0.53
N GLU A 43 -9.02 -8.38 -0.04
CA GLU A 43 -9.32 -7.17 -0.80
C GLU A 43 -8.11 -6.23 -0.83
N GLY A 44 -8.10 -5.28 -1.76
CA GLY A 44 -7.01 -4.31 -1.86
C GLY A 44 -6.78 -3.51 -0.58
N GLN A 45 -7.77 -3.43 0.33
CA GLN A 45 -7.64 -2.76 1.62
C GLN A 45 -6.80 -3.56 2.64
N ASP A 46 -6.88 -4.88 2.63
CA ASP A 46 -6.15 -5.77 3.55
C ASP A 46 -4.63 -5.59 3.39
N PHE A 47 -4.16 -5.36 2.17
CA PHE A 47 -2.77 -5.04 1.90
C PHE A 47 -2.31 -3.77 2.65
N PHE A 48 -3.09 -2.69 2.60
CA PHE A 48 -2.68 -1.43 3.24
C PHE A 48 -2.67 -1.55 4.76
N ASP A 49 -3.64 -2.29 5.32
CA ASP A 49 -3.73 -2.54 6.75
C ASP A 49 -2.59 -3.45 7.23
N GLN A 50 -2.27 -4.52 6.50
CA GLN A 50 -1.16 -5.43 6.80
C GLN A 50 0.20 -4.74 6.73
N TYR A 51 0.46 -3.97 5.66
CA TYR A 51 1.73 -3.28 5.45
C TYR A 51 1.80 -1.90 6.11
N LYS A 52 0.73 -1.48 6.82
CA LYS A 52 0.55 -0.17 7.45
C LYS A 52 0.97 0.99 6.55
N VAL A 53 0.61 0.90 5.26
CA VAL A 53 1.04 1.86 4.23
C VAL A 53 0.52 3.25 4.59
N GLN A 54 1.38 4.25 4.57
CA GLN A 54 1.11 5.63 4.94
C GLN A 54 1.77 6.56 3.94
N GLU A 55 1.16 7.72 3.69
CA GLU A 55 1.80 8.77 2.88
C GLU A 55 2.90 9.43 3.71
N LEU A 56 4.06 9.70 3.09
CA LEU A 56 5.17 10.44 3.68
C LEU A 56 5.23 11.86 3.13
#